data_AF-A0A378UZX7-F1
#
_entry.id   AF-A0A378UZX7-F1
#
_cell.length_a   1.000
_cell.length_b   1.000
_cell.length_c   1.000
_cell.angle_alpha   90.00
_cell.angle_beta   90.00
_cell.angle_gamma   90.00
#
_symmetry.space_group_name_H-M   'P 1'
#
loop_
_entity.id
_entity.type
_entity.pdbx_description
1 polymer ?
#
loop_
_entity_poly.entity_id
_entity_poly.type
_entity_poly.pdbx_seq_one_letter_code
_entity_poly.pdbx_strand_id
1 'polypeptide(L)'
;MKYRLDGRGRLVCDKCGQSGDTQERTCPYTVLGNSLNGPRVALPYCIAPALCEDCYDAAGGRDGIHGDRCRDGAAASQAEADQIEAQLDAGESFAVDAVGDWDATVPTGMVGVTFVGRAGNTYRLIPAAAYPNRRVALSEMESMRWTNYSP
;
A
#
# COMPACT_ATOMS: atom_id res chain seq x y z
N MET A 1 8.42 3.79 -5.80
CA MET A 1 9.69 3.29 -6.40
C MET A 1 9.66 3.57 -7.89
N LYS A 2 10.77 4.00 -8.49
CA LYS A 2 10.87 4.22 -9.95
C LYS A 2 12.09 3.45 -10.46
N TYR A 3 11.97 2.86 -11.65
CA TYR A 3 13.09 2.21 -12.32
C TYR A 3 14.21 3.21 -12.63
N ARG A 4 15.45 2.71 -12.68
CA ARG A 4 16.60 3.53 -13.05
C ARG A 4 16.61 3.74 -14.56
N LEU A 5 16.81 5.00 -14.96
CA LEU A 5 16.92 5.41 -16.35
C LEU A 5 18.30 6.04 -16.60
N ASP A 6 18.84 5.86 -17.80
CA ASP A 6 20.05 6.55 -18.24
C ASP A 6 19.76 8.01 -18.65
N GLY A 7 20.80 8.76 -19.04
CA GLY A 7 20.65 10.15 -19.51
C GLY A 7 19.84 10.30 -20.80
N ARG A 8 19.40 9.19 -21.42
CA ARG A 8 18.55 9.16 -22.62
C ARG A 8 17.15 8.60 -22.33
N GLY A 9 16.82 8.36 -21.06
CA GLY A 9 15.51 7.85 -20.62
C GLY A 9 15.30 6.36 -20.84
N ARG A 10 16.35 5.56 -21.05
CA ARG A 10 16.26 4.11 -21.22
C ARG A 10 16.44 3.39 -19.90
N LEU A 11 15.76 2.25 -19.74
CA LEU A 11 15.95 1.39 -18.57
C LEU A 11 17.41 0.97 -18.39
N VAL A 12 17.83 0.98 -17.13
CA VAL A 12 19.14 0.52 -16.67
C VAL A 12 18.92 -0.75 -15.86
N CYS A 13 19.66 -1.82 -16.22
CA CYS A 13 19.61 -3.09 -15.52
C CYS A 13 19.93 -2.90 -14.04
N ASP A 14 19.01 -3.32 -13.18
CA ASP A 14 19.11 -3.10 -11.74
C ASP A 14 20.28 -3.86 -11.09
N LYS A 15 20.75 -4.92 -11.76
CA LYS A 15 21.87 -5.74 -11.27
C LYS A 15 23.24 -5.25 -11.76
N CYS A 16 23.43 -5.11 -13.08
CA CYS A 16 24.74 -4.82 -13.66
C CYS A 16 24.94 -3.37 -14.12
N GLY A 17 23.89 -2.54 -14.12
CA GLY A 17 23.98 -1.14 -14.57
C GLY A 17 24.07 -0.96 -16.09
N GLN A 18 23.98 -2.03 -16.88
CA GLN A 18 23.89 -1.94 -18.33
C GLN A 18 22.64 -1.15 -18.74
N SER A 19 22.80 -0.23 -19.69
CA SER A 19 21.68 0.51 -20.28
C SER A 19 21.40 0.03 -21.70
N GLY A 20 20.13 -0.01 -22.08
CA GLY A 20 19.67 -0.67 -23.31
C GLY A 20 19.39 -2.15 -23.07
N ASP A 21 18.43 -2.70 -23.82
CA ASP A 21 17.97 -4.10 -23.77
C ASP A 21 17.52 -4.61 -22.38
N THR A 22 17.25 -3.68 -21.47
CA THR A 22 16.68 -3.95 -20.15
C THR A 22 15.16 -3.88 -20.24
N GLN A 23 14.48 -4.85 -19.63
CA GLN A 23 13.03 -4.93 -19.65
C GLN A 23 12.45 -4.98 -18.25
N GLU A 24 11.35 -4.26 -18.06
CA GLU A 24 10.43 -4.48 -16.95
C GLU A 24 9.66 -5.78 -17.22
N ARG A 25 9.52 -6.61 -16.19
CA ARG A 25 8.74 -7.84 -16.26
C ARG A 25 7.65 -7.79 -15.22
N THR A 26 6.43 -8.17 -15.60
CA THR A 26 5.28 -8.13 -14.69
C THR A 26 5.20 -9.41 -13.87
N CYS A 27 4.98 -9.28 -12.57
CA CYS A 27 4.76 -10.44 -11.70
C CYS A 27 3.54 -11.24 -12.17
N PRO A 28 3.64 -12.58 -12.34
CA PRO A 28 2.49 -13.44 -12.64
C PRO A 28 1.39 -13.38 -11.59
N TYR A 29 1.77 -13.20 -10.32
CA TYR A 29 0.84 -13.24 -9.22
C TYR A 29 0.25 -11.86 -9.01
N THR A 30 -1.07 -11.81 -9.01
CA THR A 30 -1.84 -10.58 -8.81
C THR A 30 -2.58 -10.64 -7.48
N VAL A 31 -2.72 -9.48 -6.84
CA VAL A 31 -3.51 -9.31 -5.62
C VAL A 31 -4.65 -8.35 -5.94
N LEU A 32 -5.87 -8.75 -5.60
CA LEU A 32 -7.02 -7.85 -5.59
C LEU A 32 -7.03 -7.10 -4.26
N GLY A 33 -6.62 -5.83 -4.30
CA GLY A 33 -6.52 -4.99 -3.11
C GLY A 33 -7.87 -4.76 -2.39
N ASN A 34 -7.80 -4.14 -1.21
CA ASN A 34 -8.96 -3.69 -0.46
C ASN A 34 -9.48 -2.33 -0.96
N SER A 35 -10.67 -1.94 -0.51
CA SER A 35 -11.40 -0.77 -0.97
C SER A 35 -11.14 0.51 -0.15
N LEU A 36 -10.13 0.53 0.72
CA LEU A 36 -9.89 1.68 1.60
C LEU A 36 -9.47 2.94 0.83
N ASN A 37 -8.85 2.77 -0.34
CA ASN A 37 -8.36 3.87 -1.19
C ASN A 37 -9.19 4.04 -2.48
N GLY A 38 -10.43 3.54 -2.50
CA GLY A 38 -11.31 3.56 -3.68
C GLY A 38 -11.72 2.15 -4.13
N PRO A 39 -12.15 1.98 -5.39
CA PRO A 39 -12.53 0.67 -5.91
C PRO A 39 -11.37 -0.35 -5.79
N ARG A 40 -11.71 -1.62 -5.54
CA ARG A 40 -10.72 -2.70 -5.52
C ARG A 40 -10.09 -2.83 -6.91
N VAL A 41 -8.76 -2.92 -6.96
CA VAL A 41 -7.99 -3.08 -8.20
C VAL A 41 -7.07 -4.30 -8.07
N ALA A 42 -7.01 -5.11 -9.12
CA ALA A 42 -6.04 -6.19 -9.24
C ALA A 42 -4.70 -5.63 -9.72
N LEU A 43 -3.64 -5.80 -8.94
CA LEU A 43 -2.29 -5.34 -9.28
C LEU A 43 -1.29 -6.50 -9.16
N PRO A 44 -0.20 -6.48 -9.95
CA PRO A 44 0.92 -7.39 -9.76
C PRO A 44 1.45 -7.28 -8.33
N TYR A 45 1.72 -8.42 -7.69
CA TYR A 45 2.14 -8.48 -6.29
C TYR A 45 3.44 -7.73 -6.01
N CYS A 46 4.42 -7.85 -6.91
CA CYS A 46 5.71 -7.20 -6.77
C CYS A 46 6.07 -6.37 -7.99
N ILE A 47 6.84 -5.31 -7.74
CA ILE A 47 7.55 -4.56 -8.76
C ILE A 47 8.83 -5.35 -9.05
N ALA A 48 8.86 -6.08 -10.17
CA ALA A 48 10.04 -6.87 -10.54
C ALA A 48 11.22 -5.94 -10.84
N PRO A 49 12.47 -6.36 -10.57
CA PRO A 49 13.64 -5.60 -11.02
C PRO A 49 13.67 -5.52 -12.55
N ALA A 50 14.10 -4.37 -13.08
CA ALA A 50 14.34 -4.22 -14.50
C ALA A 50 15.70 -4.87 -14.82
N LEU A 51 15.73 -5.95 -15.59
CA LEU A 51 16.97 -6.71 -15.87
C LEU A 51 17.20 -6.86 -17.37
N CYS A 52 18.46 -6.76 -17.80
CA CYS A 52 18.88 -7.24 -19.11
C CYS A 52 18.76 -8.77 -19.20
N GLU A 53 18.78 -9.31 -20.42
CA GLU A 53 18.57 -10.75 -20.66
C GLU A 53 19.56 -11.64 -19.90
N ASP A 54 20.85 -11.34 -19.97
CA ASP A 54 21.88 -12.13 -19.26
C ASP A 54 21.65 -12.15 -17.74
N CYS A 55 21.25 -11.02 -17.16
CA CYS A 55 20.96 -10.93 -15.73
C CYS A 55 19.65 -11.62 -15.34
N TYR A 56 18.69 -11.66 -16.26
CA TYR A 56 17.43 -12.37 -16.10
C TYR A 56 17.64 -13.88 -16.12
N ASP A 57 18.38 -14.39 -17.11
CA ASP A 57 18.71 -15.81 -17.22
C ASP A 57 19.58 -16.28 -16.05
N ALA A 58 20.59 -15.48 -15.67
CA ALA A 58 21.41 -15.76 -14.49
C ALA A 58 20.62 -15.72 -13.18
N ALA A 59 19.47 -15.04 -13.14
CA ALA A 59 18.57 -15.06 -12.00
C ALA A 59 17.63 -16.27 -12.01
N GLY A 60 17.68 -17.14 -13.03
CA GLY A 60 16.75 -18.26 -13.21
C GLY A 60 15.46 -17.88 -13.96
N GLY A 61 15.50 -16.79 -14.73
CA GLY A 61 14.37 -16.30 -15.51
C GLY A 61 13.15 -15.97 -14.65
N ARG A 62 11.97 -16.32 -15.16
CA ARG A 62 10.68 -15.98 -14.51
C ARG A 62 10.57 -16.62 -13.15
N ASP A 63 10.90 -17.90 -13.03
CA ASP A 63 10.69 -18.66 -11.81
C ASP A 63 11.72 -18.30 -10.73
N GLY A 64 12.91 -17.85 -11.14
CA GLY A 64 13.89 -17.33 -10.20
C GLY A 64 13.53 -15.95 -9.63
N ILE A 65 12.92 -15.07 -10.44
CA ILE A 65 12.49 -13.72 -10.00
C ILE A 65 11.13 -13.77 -9.29
N HIS A 66 10.20 -14.55 -9.82
CA HIS A 66 8.81 -14.69 -9.39
C HIS A 66 8.50 -16.10 -8.88
N GLY A 67 9.42 -16.70 -8.15
CA GLY A 67 9.22 -18.03 -7.58
C GLY A 67 8.25 -18.04 -6.40
N ASP A 68 8.41 -19.04 -5.55
CA ASP A 68 7.58 -19.33 -4.38
C ASP A 68 7.37 -18.12 -3.46
N ARG A 69 8.40 -17.29 -3.28
CA ARG A 69 8.28 -16.06 -2.49
C ARG A 69 7.21 -15.10 -3.01
N CYS A 70 7.08 -14.95 -4.33
CA CYS A 70 6.04 -14.10 -4.91
C CYS A 70 4.66 -14.76 -4.83
N ARG A 71 4.58 -16.09 -4.99
CA ARG A 71 3.34 -16.84 -4.85
C ARG A 71 2.79 -16.73 -3.43
N ASP A 72 3.62 -17.09 -2.45
CA ASP A 72 3.22 -17.17 -1.05
C ASP A 72 2.96 -15.75 -0.49
N GLY A 73 3.77 -14.78 -0.91
CA GLY A 73 3.55 -13.37 -0.60
C GLY A 73 2.25 -12.82 -1.18
N ALA A 74 1.93 -13.12 -2.44
CA ALA A 74 0.66 -12.73 -3.04
C ALA A 74 -0.53 -13.35 -2.33
N ALA A 75 -0.45 -14.63 -1.95
CA ALA A 75 -1.49 -15.31 -1.18
C ALA A 75 -1.70 -14.66 0.20
N ALA A 76 -0.62 -14.33 0.91
CA ALA A 76 -0.70 -13.64 2.19
C ALA A 76 -1.31 -12.22 2.07
N SER A 77 -0.88 -11.45 1.06
CA SER A 77 -1.47 -10.13 0.80
C SER A 77 -2.92 -10.19 0.36
N GLN A 78 -3.32 -11.23 -0.39
CA GLN A 78 -4.72 -11.47 -0.72
C GLN A 78 -5.54 -11.76 0.54
N ALA A 79 -5.04 -12.62 1.42
CA ALA A 79 -5.70 -12.93 2.68
C ALA A 79 -5.87 -11.69 3.58
N GLU A 80 -4.85 -10.82 3.67
CA GLU A 80 -4.96 -9.54 4.39
C GLU A 80 -6.04 -8.64 3.76
N ALA A 81 -6.03 -8.50 2.43
CA ALA A 81 -7.01 -7.67 1.73
C ALA A 81 -8.44 -8.20 1.94
N ASP A 82 -8.65 -9.51 1.82
CA ASP A 82 -9.95 -10.14 2.02
C ASP A 82 -10.42 -10.04 3.49
N GLN A 83 -9.50 -10.13 4.46
CA GLN A 83 -9.82 -9.91 5.86
C GLN A 83 -10.27 -8.47 6.14
N ILE A 84 -9.68 -7.48 5.46
CA ILE A 84 -10.12 -6.08 5.55
C ILE A 84 -11.51 -5.92 4.95
N GLU A 85 -11.77 -6.49 3.78
CA GLU A 85 -13.10 -6.46 3.15
C GLU A 85 -14.17 -7.10 4.04
N ALA A 86 -13.87 -8.25 4.66
CA ALA A 86 -14.80 -8.91 5.57
C ALA A 86 -15.12 -8.05 6.81
N GLN A 87 -14.13 -7.34 7.36
CA GLN A 87 -14.34 -6.42 8.48
C GLN A 87 -15.15 -5.19 8.05
N LEU A 88 -14.87 -4.62 6.87
CA LEU A 88 -15.67 -3.55 6.30
C LEU A 88 -17.15 -3.98 6.13
N ASP A 89 -17.39 -5.19 5.64
CA ASP A 89 -18.73 -5.76 5.49
C ASP A 89 -19.42 -6.01 6.84
N ALA A 90 -18.66 -6.29 7.90
CA ALA A 90 -19.14 -6.37 9.28
C ALA A 90 -19.42 -4.98 9.91
N GLY A 91 -19.21 -3.89 9.18
CA GLY A 91 -19.49 -2.52 9.62
C GLY A 91 -18.29 -1.80 10.24
N GLU A 92 -17.09 -2.38 10.15
CA GLU A 92 -15.88 -1.73 10.64
C GLU A 92 -15.47 -0.54 9.75
N SER A 93 -14.62 0.35 10.29
CA SER A 93 -13.94 1.39 9.51
C SER A 93 -12.46 1.42 9.86
N PHE A 94 -11.59 1.67 8.88
CA PHE A 94 -10.13 1.69 9.09
C PHE A 94 -9.53 3.06 8.85
N ALA A 95 -8.51 3.40 9.63
CA ALA A 95 -7.73 4.61 9.42
C ALA A 95 -7.02 4.57 8.05
N VAL A 96 -7.19 5.64 7.26
CA VAL A 96 -6.56 5.80 5.94
C VAL A 96 -5.70 7.05 5.83
N ASP A 97 -5.95 8.05 6.67
CA ASP A 97 -5.21 9.30 6.69
C ASP A 97 -5.20 9.89 8.11
N ALA A 98 -4.15 10.65 8.43
CA ALA A 98 -3.97 11.27 9.72
C ALA A 98 -3.23 12.61 9.62
N VAL A 99 -3.72 13.58 10.37
CA VAL A 99 -3.26 14.96 10.38
C VAL A 99 -2.93 15.35 11.83
N GLY A 100 -1.78 15.98 12.03
CA GLY A 100 -1.33 16.42 13.37
C GLY A 100 -1.91 17.77 13.77
N ASP A 101 -1.54 18.24 14.95
CA ASP A 101 -1.94 19.54 15.52
C ASP A 101 -1.36 20.77 14.81
N TRP A 102 -0.57 20.57 13.74
CA TRP A 102 -0.20 21.63 12.82
C TRP A 102 -1.37 22.07 11.92
N ASP A 103 -2.39 21.24 11.75
CA ASP A 103 -3.64 21.65 11.10
C ASP A 103 -4.50 22.43 12.10
N ALA A 104 -5.00 23.59 11.66
CA ALA A 104 -5.74 24.51 12.51
C ALA A 104 -7.01 23.92 13.15
N THR A 105 -7.53 22.82 12.60
CA THR A 105 -8.73 22.14 13.10
C THR A 105 -8.42 20.98 14.05
N VAL A 106 -7.14 20.62 14.24
CA VAL A 106 -6.68 19.60 15.19
C VAL A 106 -6.17 20.27 16.47
N PRO A 107 -6.77 19.99 17.65
CA PRO A 107 -6.27 20.53 18.91
C PRO A 107 -4.85 20.06 19.24
N THR A 108 -4.08 20.90 19.93
CA THR A 108 -2.73 20.54 20.42
C THR A 108 -2.74 19.21 21.18
N GLY A 109 -1.81 18.33 20.82
CA GLY A 109 -1.70 16.99 21.43
C GLY A 109 -2.71 15.95 20.92
N MET A 110 -3.47 16.26 19.86
CA MET A 110 -4.35 15.32 19.17
C MET A 110 -3.84 15.01 17.76
N VAL A 111 -4.40 13.95 17.18
CA VAL A 111 -4.29 13.59 15.76
C VAL A 111 -5.71 13.47 15.22
N GLY A 112 -5.99 14.20 14.15
CA GLY A 112 -7.20 14.04 13.35
C GLY A 112 -7.04 12.87 12.39
N VAL A 113 -7.96 11.91 12.42
CA VAL A 113 -7.86 10.66 11.64
C VAL A 113 -9.12 10.47 10.80
N THR A 114 -8.91 10.18 9.52
CA THR A 114 -9.97 9.77 8.59
C THR A 114 -10.10 8.26 8.62
N PHE A 115 -11.29 7.77 8.94
CA PHE A 115 -11.68 6.37 8.87
C PHE A 115 -12.59 6.13 7.68
N VAL A 116 -12.35 5.06 6.91
CA VAL A 116 -13.18 4.64 5.79
C VAL A 116 -13.90 3.34 6.14
N GLY A 117 -15.22 3.35 5.99
CA GLY A 117 -16.09 2.17 6.15
C GLY A 117 -17.11 2.07 5.01
N ARG A 118 -17.93 1.01 5.01
CA ARG A 118 -19.01 0.86 4.00
C ARG A 118 -20.07 1.96 4.07
N ALA A 119 -20.28 2.54 5.25
CA ALA A 119 -21.18 3.67 5.47
C ALA A 119 -20.59 5.02 5.03
N GLY A 120 -19.35 5.04 4.52
CA GLY A 120 -18.62 6.23 4.13
C GLY A 120 -17.53 6.63 5.13
N ASN A 121 -17.05 7.86 5.01
CA ASN A 121 -15.95 8.37 5.82
C ASN A 121 -16.44 8.84 7.19
N THR A 122 -15.62 8.64 8.22
CA THR A 122 -15.82 9.20 9.55
C THR A 122 -14.54 9.85 10.04
N TYR A 123 -14.65 11.04 10.62
CA TYR A 123 -13.51 11.83 11.10
C TYR A 123 -13.46 11.83 12.63
N ARG A 124 -12.28 11.53 13.18
CA ARG A 124 -12.07 11.34 14.61
C ARG A 124 -10.86 12.08 15.12
N LEU A 125 -10.91 12.54 16.36
CA LEU A 125 -9.73 13.00 17.10
C LEU A 125 -9.28 11.90 18.06
N ILE A 126 -7.98 11.63 18.06
CA ILE A 126 -7.31 10.65 18.90
C ILE A 126 -6.15 11.35 19.63
N PRO A 127 -5.94 11.13 20.93
CA PRO A 127 -4.75 11.63 21.61
C PRO A 127 -3.47 11.19 20.89
N ALA A 128 -2.55 12.13 20.62
CA ALA A 128 -1.34 11.84 19.84
C ALA A 128 -0.49 10.72 20.46
N ALA A 129 -0.45 10.64 21.80
CA ALA A 129 0.24 9.58 22.53
C ALA A 129 -0.38 8.18 22.35
N ALA A 130 -1.66 8.10 21.96
CA ALA A 130 -2.37 6.84 21.75
C ALA A 130 -2.40 6.41 20.27
N TYR A 131 -2.09 7.31 19.34
CA TYR A 131 -2.17 7.01 17.91
C TYR A 131 -1.00 6.11 17.46
N PRO A 132 -1.27 4.89 16.94
CA PRO A 132 -0.23 3.89 16.73
C PRO A 132 0.57 4.09 15.43
N ASN A 133 0.28 5.14 14.64
CA ASN A 133 0.90 5.42 13.34
C ASN A 133 0.93 4.22 12.37
N ARG A 134 -0.16 3.45 12.36
CA ARG A 134 -0.40 2.30 11.47
C ARG A 134 -1.90 2.19 11.15
N ARG A 135 -2.26 1.34 10.19
CA ARG A 135 -3.67 0.97 9.97
C ARG A 135 -4.24 0.36 11.25
N VAL A 136 -5.38 0.89 11.67
CA VAL A 136 -6.11 0.48 12.87
C VAL A 136 -7.61 0.59 12.61
N ALA A 137 -8.39 -0.35 13.16
CA ALA A 137 -9.84 -0.28 13.12
C ALA A 137 -10.36 0.81 14.05
N LEU A 138 -11.51 1.41 13.73
CA LEU A 138 -12.12 2.44 14.56
C LEU A 138 -12.53 1.88 15.93
N SER A 139 -13.01 0.63 15.96
CA SER A 139 -13.40 -0.05 17.20
C SER A 139 -12.24 -0.29 18.18
N GLU A 140 -11.00 -0.29 17.71
CA GLU A 140 -9.80 -0.46 18.55
C GLU A 140 -9.37 0.84 19.24
N MET A 141 -9.96 1.99 18.89
CA MET A 141 -9.49 3.31 19.29
C MET A 141 -10.50 4.05 20.15
N GLU A 142 -10.06 4.50 21.33
CA GLU A 142 -10.76 5.56 22.04
C GLU A 142 -10.63 6.87 21.25
N SER A 143 -11.77 7.43 20.84
CA SER A 143 -11.80 8.60 19.99
C SER A 143 -13.04 9.44 20.19
N MET A 144 -12.95 10.72 19.83
CA MET A 144 -14.10 11.62 19.77
C MET A 144 -14.37 12.06 18.33
N ARG A 145 -15.61 12.48 18.05
CA ARG A 145 -15.95 13.01 16.73
C ARG A 145 -15.17 14.29 16.46
N TRP A 146 -14.62 14.39 15.24
CA TRP A 146 -13.99 15.61 14.77
C TRP A 146 -15.00 16.42 13.95
N THR A 147 -15.69 17.36 14.58
CA THR A 147 -16.87 18.02 13.99
C THR A 147 -16.57 19.21 13.10
N ASN A 148 -15.37 19.77 13.18
CA ASN A 148 -15.00 21.00 12.46
C ASN A 148 -14.11 20.73 11.24
N TYR A 149 -13.93 19.45 10.88
CA TYR A 149 -13.15 19.06 9.71
C TYR A 149 -14.02 19.01 8.46
N SER A 150 -13.61 19.74 7.43
CA SER A 150 -14.15 19.62 6.07
C SER A 150 -12.98 19.30 5.14
N PRO A 151 -12.96 18.11 4.51
CA PRO A 151 -11.92 17.75 3.53
C PRO A 151 -11.98 18.62 2.27
#